data_AF-A0A2N1DYS2-F1
#
_entry.id   AF-A0A2N1DYS2-F1
#
_cell.length_a   1.000
_cell.length_b   1.000
_cell.length_c   1.000
_cell.angle_alpha   90.00
_cell.angle_beta   90.00
_cell.angle_gamma   90.00
#
_symmetry.space_group_name_H-M   'P 1'
#
loop_
_entity.id
_entity.type
_entity.pdbx_description
1 polymer ?
#
loop_
_entity_poly.entity_id
_entity_poly.type
_entity_poly.pdbx_seq_one_letter_code
_entity_poly.pdbx_strand_id
1 'polypeptide(L)'
;MDDQGSFMHVSSLKSAMCNTAQALERHKDFESCLRAHYHVLLVPYSRRPFFYKSALKYSRLMVSFALLSEYFATPLPLLSEVKTLCVTRRYCSKNSLESMFLLLRALGFMEVAPHPEDSRFRVYAPSDEACREARLMLTSLTESLARLYPDRAIFRQMRELDDRGFLALYFRGFAIILDADLTVDVLLPECYWLVKRDAGHLLMLAIYNDAFAPENDRATFRSSSYLALAKQLSVSKTHIIRMVQEGVEKGYFKAHSKTRLEVLPPFVSLVKRFMAFSFAVGLHAIEMGA
;
A
#
# COMPACT_ATOMS: atom_id res chain seq x y z
N MET A 1 8.22 -3.23 34.18
CA MET A 1 9.61 -3.24 33.70
C MET A 1 9.72 -3.64 32.22
N ASP A 2 8.65 -4.16 31.59
CA ASP A 2 8.63 -4.56 30.16
C ASP A 2 8.58 -3.40 29.14
N ASP A 3 8.25 -2.19 29.58
CA ASP A 3 7.98 -1.05 28.69
C ASP A 3 9.26 -0.43 28.09
N GLN A 4 10.39 -0.50 28.82
CA GLN A 4 11.68 0.02 28.34
C GLN A 4 12.31 -0.85 27.25
N GLY A 5 12.13 -2.18 27.32
CA GLY A 5 12.63 -3.11 26.29
C GLY A 5 11.83 -3.02 25.00
N SER A 6 10.50 -2.94 25.10
CA SER A 6 9.60 -2.73 23.96
C SER A 6 9.88 -1.39 23.26
N PHE A 7 10.05 -0.31 24.02
CA PHE A 7 10.35 1.02 23.46
C PHE A 7 11.71 1.08 22.74
N MET A 8 12.76 0.47 23.29
CA MET A 8 14.07 0.41 22.62
C MET A 8 14.03 -0.42 21.33
N HIS A 9 13.26 -1.50 21.30
CA HIS A 9 13.09 -2.33 20.12
C HIS A 9 12.35 -1.58 18.98
N VAL A 10 11.23 -0.89 19.30
CA VAL A 10 10.49 -0.08 18.32
C VAL A 10 11.33 1.08 17.79
N SER A 11 12.11 1.74 18.66
CA SER A 11 13.02 2.82 18.27
C SER A 11 14.12 2.35 17.30
N SER A 12 14.67 1.16 17.56
CA SER A 12 15.66 0.52 16.69
C SER A 12 15.06 0.16 15.32
N LEU A 13 13.89 -0.48 15.29
CA LEU A 13 13.22 -0.87 14.06
C LEU A 13 12.82 0.35 13.21
N LYS A 14 12.28 1.39 13.84
CA LYS A 14 11.99 2.67 13.15
C LYS A 14 13.23 3.26 12.51
N SER A 15 14.36 3.29 13.24
CA SER A 15 15.63 3.79 12.74
C SER A 15 16.14 2.95 11.56
N ALA A 16 16.03 1.62 11.66
CA ALA A 16 16.38 0.72 10.57
C ALA A 16 15.52 0.97 9.32
N MET A 17 14.20 1.11 9.46
CA MET A 17 13.30 1.42 8.34
C MET A 17 13.61 2.77 7.69
N CYS A 18 13.89 3.80 8.48
CA CYS A 18 14.31 5.11 7.97
C CYS A 18 15.65 5.01 7.19
N ASN A 19 16.63 4.28 7.72
CA ASN A 19 17.92 4.09 7.06
C ASN A 19 17.76 3.30 5.75
N THR A 20 16.95 2.24 5.75
CA THR A 20 16.63 1.47 4.55
C THR A 20 15.93 2.35 3.50
N ALA A 21 14.96 3.16 3.88
CA ALA A 21 14.28 4.08 2.97
C ALA A 21 15.26 5.09 2.34
N GLN A 22 16.17 5.68 3.13
CA GLN A 22 17.19 6.59 2.62
C GLN A 22 18.17 5.89 1.66
N ALA A 23 18.57 4.66 1.96
CA ALA A 23 19.44 3.87 1.09
C ALA A 23 18.74 3.53 -0.23
N LEU A 24 17.46 3.13 -0.17
CA LEU A 24 16.62 2.85 -1.33
C LEU A 24 16.48 4.08 -2.25
N GLU A 25 16.20 5.26 -1.69
CA GLU A 25 16.05 6.49 -2.48
C GLU A 25 17.33 6.86 -3.25
N ARG A 26 18.50 6.52 -2.70
CA ARG A 26 19.82 6.74 -3.31
C ARG A 26 20.24 5.63 -4.28
N HIS A 27 19.48 4.53 -4.34
CA HIS A 27 19.84 3.39 -5.18
C HIS A 27 19.74 3.76 -6.67
N LYS A 28 20.74 3.40 -7.47
CA LYS A 28 20.82 3.76 -8.90
C LYS A 28 19.59 3.32 -9.71
N ASP A 29 18.99 2.18 -9.35
CA ASP A 29 17.84 1.61 -10.03
C ASP A 29 16.49 2.02 -9.40
N PHE A 30 16.49 2.87 -8.38
CA PHE A 30 15.28 3.23 -7.62
C PHE A 30 14.17 3.79 -8.50
N GLU A 31 14.49 4.78 -9.34
CA GLU A 31 13.50 5.39 -10.23
C GLU A 31 12.94 4.40 -11.25
N SER A 32 13.79 3.53 -11.80
CA SER A 32 13.36 2.47 -12.72
C SER A 32 12.39 1.50 -12.03
N CYS A 33 12.69 1.12 -10.79
CA CYS A 33 11.84 0.22 -10.00
C CYS A 33 10.51 0.89 -9.59
N LEU A 34 10.53 2.17 -9.21
CA LEU A 34 9.33 2.95 -8.94
C LEU A 34 8.39 2.97 -10.15
N ARG A 35 8.94 3.23 -11.34
CA ARG A 35 8.17 3.22 -12.58
C ARG A 35 7.66 1.82 -12.89
N ALA A 36 8.49 0.78 -12.76
CA ALA A 36 8.09 -0.60 -12.98
C ALA A 36 6.94 -1.02 -12.05
N HIS A 37 7.03 -0.69 -10.75
CA HIS A 37 5.99 -0.94 -9.76
C HIS A 37 4.62 -0.43 -10.24
N TYR A 38 4.57 0.82 -10.71
CA TYR A 38 3.34 1.41 -11.25
C TYR A 38 2.76 0.60 -12.42
N HIS A 39 3.58 0.22 -13.39
CA HIS A 39 3.12 -0.52 -14.57
C HIS A 39 2.63 -1.92 -14.20
N VAL A 40 3.34 -2.62 -13.32
CA VAL A 40 2.92 -3.95 -12.84
C VAL A 40 1.59 -3.85 -12.08
N LEU A 41 1.42 -2.85 -11.22
CA LEU A 41 0.19 -2.63 -10.46
C LEU A 41 -1.01 -2.24 -11.36
N LEU A 42 -0.76 -1.58 -12.48
CA LEU A 42 -1.81 -1.15 -13.41
C LEU A 42 -2.44 -2.33 -14.18
N VAL A 43 -1.70 -3.41 -14.40
CA VAL A 43 -2.20 -4.60 -15.11
C VAL A 43 -3.42 -5.22 -14.41
N PRO A 44 -3.37 -5.65 -13.14
CA PRO A 44 -4.54 -6.14 -12.44
C PRO A 44 -5.62 -5.06 -12.29
N TYR A 45 -5.22 -3.82 -12.01
CA TYR A 45 -6.15 -2.69 -11.89
C TYR A 45 -7.04 -2.54 -13.11
N SER A 46 -6.46 -2.57 -14.31
CA SER A 46 -7.17 -2.39 -15.59
C SER A 46 -8.22 -3.48 -15.85
N ARG A 47 -8.01 -4.69 -15.33
CA ARG A 47 -8.92 -5.83 -15.50
C ARG A 47 -10.15 -5.76 -14.59
N ARG A 48 -9.98 -5.27 -13.36
CA ARG A 48 -11.06 -5.16 -12.35
C ARG A 48 -11.02 -3.77 -11.68
N PRO A 49 -11.23 -2.67 -12.41
CA PRO A 49 -10.92 -1.32 -11.91
C PRO A 49 -11.77 -0.91 -10.71
N PHE A 50 -13.05 -1.27 -10.67
CA PHE A 50 -13.91 -0.96 -9.52
C PHE A 50 -13.48 -1.70 -8.25
N PHE A 51 -13.03 -2.95 -8.39
CA PHE A 51 -12.50 -3.75 -7.29
C PHE A 51 -11.20 -3.13 -6.77
N TYR A 52 -10.19 -2.95 -7.62
CA TYR A 52 -8.89 -2.45 -7.18
C TYR A 52 -8.92 -0.97 -6.77
N LYS A 53 -9.73 -0.12 -7.40
CA LYS A 53 -9.95 1.25 -6.92
C LYS A 53 -10.41 1.28 -5.46
N SER A 54 -11.32 0.37 -5.13
CA SER A 54 -11.85 0.20 -3.78
C SER A 54 -10.81 -0.40 -2.85
N ALA A 55 -10.17 -1.51 -3.25
CA ALA A 55 -9.21 -2.24 -2.41
C ALA A 55 -7.93 -1.43 -2.13
N LEU A 56 -7.42 -0.70 -3.12
CA LEU A 56 -6.17 0.09 -3.01
C LEU A 56 -6.36 1.45 -2.35
N LYS A 57 -7.58 1.81 -1.92
CA LYS A 57 -7.76 2.96 -1.03
C LYS A 57 -7.03 2.65 0.27
N TYR A 58 -6.13 3.54 0.70
CA TYR A 58 -5.20 3.25 1.79
C TYR A 58 -5.86 2.64 3.03
N SER A 59 -6.96 3.22 3.51
CA SER A 59 -7.68 2.68 4.66
C SER A 59 -8.17 1.24 4.47
N ARG A 60 -8.71 0.91 3.29
CA ARG A 60 -9.22 -0.43 2.98
C ARG A 60 -8.07 -1.42 2.79
N LEU A 61 -7.00 -0.99 2.13
CA LEU A 61 -5.77 -1.76 2.01
C LEU A 61 -5.22 -2.15 3.38
N MET A 62 -5.15 -1.18 4.31
CA MET A 62 -4.66 -1.44 5.66
C MET A 62 -5.56 -2.38 6.46
N VAL A 63 -6.88 -2.35 6.27
CA VAL A 63 -7.78 -3.34 6.90
C VAL A 63 -7.55 -4.73 6.30
N SER A 64 -7.37 -4.84 4.98
CA SER A 64 -7.01 -6.11 4.35
C SER A 64 -5.66 -6.64 4.84
N PHE A 65 -4.67 -5.76 5.03
CA PHE A 65 -3.37 -6.13 5.57
C PHE A 65 -3.46 -6.55 7.03
N ALA A 66 -4.29 -5.90 7.84
CA ALA A 66 -4.54 -6.30 9.22
C ALA A 66 -5.21 -7.69 9.30
N LEU A 67 -6.21 -7.96 8.44
CA LEU A 67 -6.83 -9.28 8.34
C LEU A 67 -5.79 -10.36 7.96
N LEU A 68 -4.95 -10.11 6.96
CA LEU A 68 -3.97 -11.10 6.52
C LEU A 68 -2.84 -11.29 7.55
N SER A 69 -2.40 -10.22 8.21
CA SER A 69 -1.38 -10.27 9.26
C SER A 69 -1.84 -11.10 10.44
N GLU A 70 -3.04 -10.81 10.95
CA GLU A 70 -3.64 -11.59 12.04
C GLU A 70 -3.81 -13.05 11.62
N TYR A 71 -4.41 -13.32 10.45
CA TYR A 71 -4.63 -14.69 9.96
C TYR A 71 -3.37 -15.54 9.85
N PHE A 72 -2.27 -14.96 9.36
CA PHE A 72 -1.02 -15.72 9.16
C PHE A 72 -0.10 -15.74 10.38
N ALA A 73 -0.30 -14.84 11.34
CA ALA A 73 0.46 -14.77 12.58
C ALA A 73 -0.18 -15.58 13.72
N THR A 74 -1.52 -15.73 13.75
CA THR A 74 -2.23 -16.40 14.84
C THR A 74 -2.99 -17.65 14.36
N PRO A 75 -2.97 -18.77 15.12
CA PRO A 75 -3.67 -20.00 14.73
C PRO A 75 -5.20 -19.89 14.68
N LEU A 76 -5.79 -19.03 15.52
CA LEU A 76 -7.23 -18.82 15.66
C LEU A 76 -7.57 -17.32 15.59
N PRO A 77 -7.47 -16.72 14.40
CA PRO A 77 -7.54 -15.27 14.23
C PRO A 77 -8.95 -14.74 14.48
N LEU A 78 -9.11 -13.83 15.45
CA LEU A 78 -10.41 -13.30 15.81
C LEU A 78 -10.77 -12.05 15.01
N LEU A 79 -11.98 -12.04 14.45
CA LEU A 79 -12.47 -10.88 13.72
C LEU A 79 -12.63 -9.64 14.63
N SER A 80 -12.86 -9.84 15.93
CA SER A 80 -12.95 -8.77 16.93
C SER A 80 -11.63 -8.07 17.21
N GLU A 81 -10.50 -8.78 17.14
CA GLU A 81 -9.17 -8.22 17.36
C GLU A 81 -8.79 -7.31 16.19
N VAL A 82 -9.02 -7.77 14.97
CA VAL A 82 -8.83 -6.96 13.75
C VAL A 82 -9.71 -5.71 13.78
N LYS A 83 -10.98 -5.82 14.22
CA LYS A 83 -11.86 -4.64 14.39
C LYS A 83 -11.27 -3.64 15.35
N THR A 84 -10.84 -4.11 16.52
CA THR A 84 -10.25 -3.26 17.56
C THR A 84 -9.01 -2.55 17.02
N LEU A 85 -8.09 -3.28 16.40
CA LEU A 85 -6.90 -2.72 15.78
C LEU A 85 -7.24 -1.64 14.74
N CYS A 86 -8.12 -1.95 13.79
CA CYS A 86 -8.46 -1.03 12.69
C CYS A 86 -9.17 0.25 13.17
N VAL A 87 -10.00 0.16 14.22
CA VAL A 87 -10.64 1.32 14.85
C VAL A 87 -9.62 2.17 15.60
N THR A 88 -8.76 1.54 16.40
CA THR A 88 -7.69 2.21 17.16
C THR A 88 -6.73 2.96 16.23
N ARG A 89 -6.32 2.32 15.12
CA ARG A 89 -5.48 2.91 14.07
C ARG A 89 -6.21 3.91 13.17
N ARG A 90 -7.54 4.10 13.37
CA ARG A 90 -8.39 5.01 12.58
C ARG A 90 -8.36 4.73 11.08
N TYR A 91 -8.17 3.47 10.67
CA TYR A 91 -8.27 3.09 9.27
C TYR A 91 -9.71 3.23 8.79
N CYS A 92 -10.67 2.69 9.54
CA CYS A 92 -12.10 2.79 9.23
C CYS A 92 -12.93 2.96 10.50
N SER A 93 -14.11 3.58 10.36
CA SER A 93 -15.12 3.55 11.43
C SER A 93 -15.67 2.15 11.60
N LYS A 94 -16.23 1.85 12.78
CA LYS A 94 -16.87 0.55 13.08
C LYS A 94 -17.88 0.14 11.99
N ASN A 95 -18.78 1.04 11.60
CA ASN A 95 -19.79 0.76 10.57
C ASN A 95 -19.16 0.48 9.19
N SER A 96 -18.07 1.18 8.85
CA SER A 96 -17.35 0.95 7.60
C SER A 96 -16.65 -0.40 7.59
N LEU A 97 -16.10 -0.83 8.72
CA LEU A 97 -15.47 -2.15 8.88
C LEU A 97 -16.48 -3.28 8.73
N GLU A 98 -17.63 -3.21 9.42
CA GLU A 98 -18.69 -4.22 9.27
C GLU A 98 -19.15 -4.34 7.81
N SER A 99 -19.34 -3.20 7.15
CA SER A 99 -19.71 -3.18 5.73
C SER A 99 -18.64 -3.82 4.84
N MET A 100 -17.37 -3.58 5.14
CA MET A 100 -16.26 -4.15 4.39
C MET A 100 -16.15 -5.67 4.59
N PHE A 101 -16.31 -6.13 5.83
CA PHE A 101 -16.29 -7.56 6.15
C PHE A 101 -17.47 -8.30 5.52
N LEU A 102 -18.67 -7.70 5.56
CA LEU A 102 -19.83 -8.24 4.86
C LEU A 102 -19.57 -8.36 3.36
N LEU A 103 -18.96 -7.32 2.74
CA LEU A 103 -18.61 -7.34 1.33
C LEU A 103 -17.59 -8.44 1.01
N LEU A 104 -16.52 -8.58 1.80
CA LEU A 104 -15.52 -9.65 1.60
C LEU A 104 -16.15 -11.04 1.68
N ARG A 105 -17.10 -11.26 2.60
CA ARG A 105 -17.86 -12.52 2.70
C ARG A 105 -18.77 -12.72 1.49
N ALA A 106 -19.53 -11.69 1.12
CA ALA A 106 -20.47 -11.76 0.00
C ALA A 106 -19.76 -12.01 -1.34
N LEU A 107 -18.53 -11.52 -1.50
CA LEU A 107 -17.69 -11.76 -2.68
C LEU A 107 -16.90 -13.09 -2.61
N GLY A 108 -17.04 -13.87 -1.54
CA GLY A 108 -16.31 -15.14 -1.38
C GLY A 108 -14.81 -14.98 -1.10
N PHE A 109 -14.37 -13.81 -0.63
CA PHE A 109 -12.98 -13.56 -0.23
C PHE A 109 -12.68 -13.93 1.22
N MET A 110 -13.72 -14.10 2.05
CA MET A 110 -13.57 -14.38 3.46
C MET A 110 -14.64 -15.34 3.95
N GLU A 111 -14.20 -16.40 4.61
CA GLU A 111 -15.06 -17.32 5.36
C GLU A 111 -15.03 -16.95 6.84
N VAL A 112 -16.17 -17.13 7.53
CA VAL A 112 -16.30 -16.80 8.96
C VAL A 112 -17.04 -17.93 9.65
N ALA A 113 -16.48 -18.43 10.74
CA ALA A 113 -17.05 -19.50 11.55
C ALA A 113 -17.10 -19.10 13.04
N PRO A 114 -17.96 -19.74 13.86
CA PRO A 114 -17.87 -19.64 15.31
C PRO A 114 -16.51 -20.15 15.81
N HIS A 115 -15.98 -19.53 16.87
CA HIS A 115 -14.78 -20.07 17.52
C HIS A 115 -15.10 -21.44 18.14
N PRO A 116 -14.19 -22.44 18.04
CA PRO A 116 -14.47 -23.83 18.46
C PRO A 116 -14.76 -23.96 19.95
N GLU A 117 -14.17 -23.11 20.79
CA GLU A 117 -14.31 -23.19 22.25
C GLU A 117 -15.32 -22.19 22.83
N ASP A 118 -15.63 -21.11 22.12
CA ASP A 118 -16.56 -20.07 22.59
C ASP A 118 -17.30 -19.44 21.40
N SER A 119 -18.51 -19.93 21.16
CA SER A 119 -19.34 -19.53 20.02
C SER A 119 -19.78 -18.06 20.03
N ARG A 120 -19.42 -17.26 21.04
CA ARG A 120 -19.58 -15.81 21.03
C ARG A 120 -18.55 -15.13 20.12
N PHE A 121 -17.38 -15.74 19.94
CA PHE A 121 -16.33 -15.23 19.07
C PHE A 121 -16.47 -15.75 17.64
N ARG A 122 -15.81 -15.05 16.71
CA ARG A 122 -15.81 -15.37 15.28
C ARG A 122 -14.38 -15.43 14.77
N VAL A 123 -14.00 -16.59 14.25
CA VAL A 123 -12.76 -16.81 13.51
C VAL A 123 -13.02 -16.64 12.02
N TYR A 124 -11.98 -16.34 11.26
CA TYR A 124 -12.12 -16.15 9.81
C TYR A 124 -10.93 -16.72 9.06
N ALA A 125 -11.12 -16.95 7.76
CA ALA A 125 -10.06 -17.35 6.84
C ALA A 125 -10.22 -16.64 5.50
N PRO A 126 -9.13 -16.16 4.86
CA PRO A 126 -9.16 -15.73 3.47
C PRO A 126 -9.36 -16.96 2.58
N SER A 127 -10.15 -16.79 1.52
CA SER A 127 -10.25 -17.81 0.46
C SER A 127 -8.98 -17.84 -0.39
N ASP A 128 -8.83 -18.89 -1.20
CA ASP A 128 -7.67 -19.01 -2.10
C ASP A 128 -7.68 -17.94 -3.19
N GLU A 129 -8.85 -17.51 -3.66
CA GLU A 129 -8.96 -16.36 -4.57
C GLU A 129 -8.48 -15.07 -3.88
N ALA A 130 -8.85 -14.83 -2.62
CA ALA A 130 -8.36 -13.67 -1.88
C ALA A 130 -6.83 -13.69 -1.74
N CYS A 131 -6.25 -14.87 -1.49
CA CYS A 131 -4.81 -15.05 -1.41
C CYS A 131 -4.12 -14.75 -2.76
N ARG A 132 -4.66 -15.29 -3.86
CA ARG A 132 -4.18 -15.02 -5.21
C ARG A 132 -4.21 -13.53 -5.55
N GLU A 133 -5.32 -12.86 -5.26
CA GLU A 133 -5.49 -11.43 -5.50
C GLU A 133 -4.52 -10.58 -4.66
N ALA A 134 -4.31 -10.93 -3.39
CA ALA A 134 -3.34 -10.27 -2.54
C ALA A 134 -1.90 -10.46 -3.04
N ARG A 135 -1.52 -11.67 -3.48
CA ARG A 135 -0.21 -11.94 -4.08
C ARG A 135 -0.02 -11.09 -5.34
N LEU A 136 -0.99 -11.04 -6.25
CA LEU A 136 -0.91 -10.24 -7.47
C LEU A 136 -0.59 -8.77 -7.17
N MET A 137 -1.19 -8.19 -6.12
CA MET A 137 -0.89 -6.82 -5.70
C MET A 137 0.54 -6.69 -5.16
N LEU A 138 0.94 -7.60 -4.27
CA LEU A 138 2.26 -7.58 -3.63
C LEU A 138 3.40 -7.89 -4.61
N THR A 139 3.16 -8.62 -5.71
CA THR A 139 4.15 -8.90 -6.75
C THR A 139 4.77 -7.61 -7.31
N SER A 140 3.99 -6.54 -7.46
CA SER A 140 4.51 -5.24 -7.92
C SER A 140 5.59 -4.67 -6.99
N LEU A 141 5.49 -4.95 -5.69
CA LEU A 141 6.44 -4.53 -4.67
C LEU A 141 7.61 -5.52 -4.59
N THR A 142 7.35 -6.82 -4.57
CA THR A 142 8.41 -7.84 -4.39
C THR A 142 9.31 -7.97 -5.61
N GLU A 143 8.79 -7.86 -6.84
CA GLU A 143 9.63 -7.82 -8.06
C GLU A 143 10.52 -6.56 -8.09
N SER A 144 10.00 -5.43 -7.62
CA SER A 144 10.78 -4.19 -7.50
C SER A 144 11.93 -4.37 -6.49
N LEU A 145 11.66 -4.97 -5.34
CA LEU A 145 12.67 -5.25 -4.32
C LEU A 145 13.69 -6.30 -4.78
N ALA A 146 13.26 -7.35 -5.49
CA ALA A 146 14.15 -8.35 -6.06
C ALA A 146 15.13 -7.74 -7.07
N ARG A 147 14.69 -6.72 -7.83
CA ARG A 147 15.56 -5.99 -8.75
C ARG A 147 16.54 -5.07 -8.02
N LEU A 148 16.12 -4.45 -6.92
CA LEU A 148 16.99 -3.58 -6.10
C LEU A 148 18.02 -4.39 -5.31
N TYR A 149 17.71 -5.64 -4.96
CA TYR A 149 18.59 -6.51 -4.19
C TYR A 149 18.68 -7.92 -4.83
N PRO A 150 19.32 -8.04 -6.01
CA PRO A 150 19.33 -9.29 -6.80
C PRO A 150 20.03 -10.45 -6.09
N ASP A 151 20.99 -10.15 -5.21
CA ASP A 151 21.80 -11.17 -4.51
C ASP A 151 21.10 -11.75 -3.28
N ARG A 152 19.95 -11.21 -2.87
CA ARG A 152 19.19 -11.71 -1.71
C ARG A 152 18.38 -12.94 -2.08
N ALA A 153 18.82 -14.10 -1.59
CA ALA A 153 18.20 -15.41 -1.86
C ALA A 153 16.70 -15.48 -1.51
N ILE A 154 16.24 -14.71 -0.52
CA ILE A 154 14.84 -14.70 -0.07
C ILE A 154 13.86 -14.39 -1.21
N PHE A 155 14.22 -13.52 -2.15
CA PHE A 155 13.35 -13.20 -3.30
C PHE A 155 13.23 -14.35 -4.29
N ARG A 156 14.24 -15.23 -4.38
CA ARG A 156 14.15 -16.45 -5.18
C ARG A 156 13.22 -17.44 -4.48
N GLN A 157 13.43 -17.68 -3.19
CA GLN A 157 12.60 -18.58 -2.38
C GLN A 157 11.12 -18.17 -2.41
N MET A 158 10.82 -16.88 -2.21
CA MET A 158 9.45 -16.38 -2.27
C MET A 158 8.74 -16.65 -3.60
N ARG A 159 9.48 -16.68 -4.73
CA ARG A 159 8.89 -16.97 -6.04
C ARG A 159 8.48 -18.43 -6.20
N GLU A 160 9.13 -19.33 -5.48
CA GLU A 160 8.86 -20.77 -5.50
C GLU A 160 7.69 -21.16 -4.59
N LEU A 161 7.31 -20.29 -3.64
CA LEU A 161 6.16 -20.50 -2.76
C LEU A 161 4.83 -20.42 -3.52
N ASP A 162 3.85 -21.21 -3.06
CA ASP A 162 2.45 -21.04 -3.42
C ASP A 162 1.86 -19.74 -2.83
N ASP A 163 0.62 -19.42 -3.17
CA ASP A 163 0.01 -18.14 -2.77
C ASP A 163 -0.08 -18.00 -1.25
N ARG A 164 -0.42 -19.08 -0.53
CA ARG A 164 -0.53 -19.06 0.92
C ARG A 164 0.84 -18.96 1.60
N GLY A 165 1.84 -19.70 1.14
CA GLY A 165 3.20 -19.64 1.66
C GLY A 165 3.83 -18.26 1.46
N PHE A 166 3.65 -17.68 0.26
CA PHE A 166 4.11 -16.31 -0.04
C PHE A 166 3.51 -15.30 0.94
N LEU A 167 2.19 -15.35 1.14
CA LEU A 167 1.50 -14.43 2.03
C LEU A 167 1.82 -14.68 3.49
N ALA A 168 1.97 -15.94 3.90
CA ALA A 168 2.35 -16.29 5.26
C ALA A 168 3.70 -15.67 5.64
N LEU A 169 4.70 -15.78 4.75
CA LEU A 169 6.00 -15.15 4.94
C LEU A 169 5.84 -13.62 5.06
N TYR A 170 5.24 -12.97 4.05
CA TYR A 170 5.12 -11.51 4.05
C TYR A 170 4.33 -10.97 5.25
N PHE A 171 3.17 -11.56 5.55
CA PHE A 171 2.24 -11.02 6.54
C PHE A 171 2.59 -11.36 7.99
N ARG A 172 3.39 -12.41 8.24
CA ARG A 172 4.00 -12.61 9.57
C ARG A 172 4.96 -11.49 9.92
N GLY A 173 5.86 -11.11 9.00
CA GLY A 173 6.74 -9.98 9.23
C GLY A 173 5.99 -8.64 9.22
N PHE A 174 4.94 -8.50 8.40
CA PHE A 174 4.09 -7.31 8.43
C PHE A 174 3.31 -7.16 9.75
N ALA A 175 2.93 -8.26 10.42
CA ALA A 175 2.32 -8.22 11.75
C ALA A 175 3.23 -7.51 12.77
N ILE A 176 4.54 -7.81 12.76
CA ILE A 176 5.54 -7.15 13.62
C ILE A 176 5.59 -5.64 13.34
N ILE A 177 5.50 -5.23 12.07
CA ILE A 177 5.45 -3.81 11.67
C ILE A 177 4.16 -3.14 12.14
N LEU A 178 3.03 -3.82 12.03
CA LEU A 178 1.73 -3.34 12.50
C LEU A 178 1.71 -3.13 14.01
N ASP A 179 2.28 -4.06 14.77
CA ASP A 179 2.36 -3.98 16.22
C ASP A 179 3.28 -2.82 16.66
N ALA A 180 4.38 -2.61 15.94
CA ALA A 180 5.32 -1.51 16.18
C ALA A 180 4.82 -0.12 15.72
N ASP A 181 3.66 -0.03 15.07
CA ASP A 181 3.12 1.22 14.48
C ASP A 181 4.03 1.86 13.42
N LEU A 182 4.64 1.04 12.57
CA LEU A 182 5.62 1.50 11.58
C LEU A 182 5.12 1.38 10.13
N THR A 183 3.82 1.54 9.93
CA THR A 183 3.23 1.60 8.59
C THR A 183 3.59 2.91 7.89
N VAL A 184 3.53 2.93 6.55
CA VAL A 184 3.90 4.12 5.75
C VAL A 184 3.13 5.36 6.20
N ASP A 185 1.89 5.18 6.63
CA ASP A 185 1.08 6.30 7.06
C ASP A 185 1.57 6.94 8.37
N VAL A 186 2.21 6.18 9.25
CA VAL A 186 2.81 6.72 10.47
C VAL A 186 4.17 7.33 10.17
N LEU A 187 4.95 6.69 9.29
CA LEU A 187 6.29 7.11 8.91
C LEU A 187 6.31 8.35 7.99
N LEU A 188 5.27 8.54 7.18
CA LEU A 188 5.16 9.61 6.19
C LEU A 188 3.75 10.22 6.15
N PRO A 189 3.30 10.92 7.21
CA PRO A 189 1.94 11.46 7.30
C PRO A 189 1.63 12.54 6.24
N GLU A 190 2.66 13.19 5.70
CA GLU A 190 2.56 14.20 4.64
C GLU A 190 1.91 13.68 3.35
N CYS A 191 1.88 12.37 3.09
CA CYS A 191 1.26 11.81 1.89
C CYS A 191 -0.28 11.62 2.01
N TYR A 192 -0.85 11.80 3.20
CA TYR A 192 -2.24 11.41 3.53
C TYR A 192 -3.29 12.07 2.67
N TRP A 193 -3.09 13.36 2.39
CA TRP A 193 -4.04 14.18 1.66
C TRP A 193 -4.37 13.57 0.29
N LEU A 194 -3.40 12.85 -0.29
CA LEU A 194 -3.54 12.15 -1.56
C LEU A 194 -3.88 10.67 -1.37
N VAL A 195 -3.09 9.89 -0.62
CA VAL A 195 -3.22 8.42 -0.61
C VAL A 195 -4.51 7.91 0.07
N LYS A 196 -5.15 8.71 0.94
CA LYS A 196 -6.46 8.37 1.52
C LYS A 196 -7.64 8.59 0.57
N ARG A 197 -7.43 9.27 -0.57
CA ARG A 197 -8.45 9.49 -1.58
C ARG A 197 -8.63 8.25 -2.46
N ASP A 198 -9.81 8.10 -3.04
CA ASP A 198 -10.06 7.03 -4.01
C ASP A 198 -9.10 7.17 -5.20
N ALA A 199 -8.42 6.08 -5.56
CA ALA A 199 -7.33 6.04 -6.54
C ALA A 199 -6.12 6.95 -6.23
N GLY A 200 -5.99 7.51 -5.02
CA GLY A 200 -4.97 8.50 -4.67
C GLY A 200 -3.53 8.00 -4.86
N HIS A 201 -3.23 6.79 -4.39
CA HIS A 201 -1.92 6.15 -4.60
C HIS A 201 -1.58 6.01 -6.09
N LEU A 202 -2.51 5.47 -6.89
CA LEU A 202 -2.30 5.31 -8.33
C LEU A 202 -2.23 6.64 -9.07
N LEU A 203 -2.98 7.65 -8.64
CA LEU A 203 -2.90 8.99 -9.19
C LEU A 203 -1.54 9.62 -8.95
N MET A 204 -1.01 9.49 -7.73
CA MET A 204 0.32 9.97 -7.38
C MET A 204 1.38 9.39 -8.33
N LEU A 205 1.35 8.07 -8.50
CA LEU A 205 2.27 7.37 -9.40
C LEU A 205 2.02 7.74 -10.87
N ALA A 206 0.76 7.91 -11.29
CA ALA A 206 0.44 8.28 -12.66
C ALA A 206 0.95 9.68 -13.01
N ILE A 207 0.74 10.68 -12.13
CA ILE A 207 1.24 12.05 -12.33
C ILE A 207 2.77 12.03 -12.39
N TYR A 208 3.43 11.30 -11.49
CA TYR A 208 4.88 11.17 -11.50
C TYR A 208 5.38 10.53 -12.80
N ASN A 209 4.79 9.41 -13.22
CA ASN A 209 5.22 8.72 -14.44
C ASN A 209 4.98 9.56 -15.71
N ASP A 210 3.88 10.32 -15.78
CA ASP A 210 3.56 11.21 -16.92
C ASP A 210 4.52 12.40 -16.97
N ALA A 211 4.80 13.05 -15.83
CA ALA A 211 5.66 14.22 -15.73
C ALA A 211 7.14 13.93 -16.06
N PHE A 212 7.57 12.67 -15.88
CA PHE A 212 8.94 12.20 -16.12
C PHE A 212 9.00 11.13 -17.23
N ALA A 213 8.00 11.09 -18.11
CA ALA A 213 8.06 10.30 -19.33
C ALA A 213 9.17 10.83 -20.26
N PRO A 214 9.94 9.98 -20.97
CA PRO A 214 11.03 10.42 -21.86
C PRO A 214 10.58 11.41 -22.94
N GLU A 215 9.32 11.31 -23.36
CA GLU A 215 8.72 12.14 -24.42
C GLU A 215 8.13 13.47 -23.91
N ASN A 216 8.14 13.71 -22.60
CA ASN A 216 7.55 14.91 -22.01
C ASN A 216 8.63 15.95 -21.70
N ASP A 217 8.47 17.16 -22.23
CA ASP A 217 9.32 18.31 -21.92
C ASP A 217 9.10 18.73 -20.46
N ARG A 218 9.91 18.10 -19.59
CA ARG A 218 10.23 18.47 -18.20
C ARG A 218 9.04 18.95 -17.36
N ALA A 219 8.47 18.01 -16.60
CA ALA A 219 7.64 18.29 -15.43
C ALA A 219 6.32 19.03 -15.70
N THR A 220 5.76 18.96 -16.91
CA THR A 220 4.43 19.55 -17.20
C THR A 220 3.36 18.48 -17.38
N PHE A 221 2.16 18.77 -16.87
CA PHE A 221 0.98 17.90 -16.90
C PHE A 221 -0.21 18.62 -17.56
N ARG A 222 -0.88 17.99 -18.53
CA ARG A 222 -1.88 18.64 -19.43
C ARG A 222 -3.35 18.33 -19.05
N SER A 223 -4.31 19.17 -19.46
CA SER A 223 -5.76 18.91 -19.20
C SER A 223 -6.29 17.68 -19.93
N SER A 224 -5.79 17.39 -21.13
CA SER A 224 -6.08 16.15 -21.85
C SER A 224 -5.66 14.94 -21.00
N SER A 225 -4.58 15.08 -20.22
CA SER A 225 -4.14 14.07 -19.27
C SER A 225 -5.13 13.89 -18.11
N TYR A 226 -5.91 14.89 -17.67
CA TYR A 226 -6.93 14.66 -16.64
C TYR A 226 -8.02 13.69 -17.08
N LEU A 227 -8.48 13.81 -18.34
CA LEU A 227 -9.51 12.91 -18.85
C LEU A 227 -8.95 11.50 -19.05
N ALA A 228 -7.72 11.39 -19.56
CA ALA A 228 -7.01 10.12 -19.68
C ALA A 228 -6.82 9.44 -18.32
N LEU A 229 -6.34 10.18 -17.31
CA LEU A 229 -6.18 9.69 -15.94
C LEU A 229 -7.52 9.30 -15.31
N ALA A 230 -8.56 10.11 -15.48
CA ALA A 230 -9.88 9.80 -14.96
C ALA A 230 -10.39 8.46 -15.52
N LYS A 231 -10.24 8.24 -16.83
CA LYS A 231 -10.60 6.98 -17.49
C LYS A 231 -9.74 5.81 -16.99
N GLN A 232 -8.43 5.97 -16.97
CA GLN A 232 -7.47 4.94 -16.55
C GLN A 232 -7.69 4.53 -15.09
N LEU A 233 -7.94 5.50 -14.22
CA LEU A 233 -8.13 5.28 -12.78
C LEU A 233 -9.59 5.03 -12.41
N SER A 234 -10.52 5.03 -13.37
CA SER A 234 -11.96 4.81 -13.15
C SER A 234 -12.56 5.73 -12.08
N VAL A 235 -12.20 7.01 -12.14
CA VAL A 235 -12.70 8.10 -11.29
C VAL A 235 -13.22 9.25 -12.16
N SER A 236 -13.98 10.18 -11.58
CA SER A 236 -14.47 11.32 -12.34
C SER A 236 -13.34 12.32 -12.63
N LYS A 237 -13.43 13.03 -13.76
CA LYS A 237 -12.52 14.15 -14.06
C LYS A 237 -12.54 15.22 -12.96
N THR A 238 -13.72 15.50 -12.38
CA THR A 238 -13.89 16.43 -11.26
C THR A 238 -13.12 15.99 -10.02
N HIS A 239 -13.08 14.68 -9.73
CA HIS A 239 -12.29 14.13 -8.63
C HIS A 239 -10.79 14.38 -8.82
N ILE A 240 -10.27 14.13 -10.03
CA ILE A 240 -8.87 14.44 -10.39
C ILE A 240 -8.58 15.92 -10.23
N ILE A 241 -9.44 16.80 -10.76
CA ILE A 241 -9.27 18.26 -10.68
C ILE A 241 -9.20 18.73 -9.21
N ARG A 242 -10.08 18.21 -8.35
CA ARG A 242 -10.09 18.59 -6.92
C ARG A 242 -8.80 18.18 -6.21
N MET A 243 -8.30 16.96 -6.44
CA MET A 243 -7.03 16.51 -5.85
C MET A 243 -5.84 17.33 -6.36
N VAL A 244 -5.84 17.67 -7.65
CA VAL A 244 -4.82 18.55 -8.21
C VAL A 244 -4.88 19.94 -7.58
N GLN A 245 -6.07 20.53 -7.43
CA GLN A 245 -6.24 21.85 -6.80
C GLN A 245 -5.74 21.85 -5.36
N GLU A 246 -6.07 20.82 -4.58
CA GLU A 246 -5.52 20.61 -3.24
C GLU A 246 -3.97 20.50 -3.27
N GLY A 247 -3.41 19.84 -4.28
CA GLY A 247 -1.96 19.79 -4.50
C GLY A 247 -1.34 21.15 -4.86
N VAL A 248 -2.05 22.01 -5.60
CA VAL A 248 -1.62 23.40 -5.87
C VAL A 248 -1.59 24.21 -4.57
N GLU A 249 -2.64 24.13 -3.77
CA GLU A 249 -2.74 24.82 -2.47
C GLU A 249 -1.62 24.38 -1.51
N LYS A 250 -1.16 23.13 -1.62
CA LYS A 250 -0.07 22.57 -0.82
C LYS A 250 1.33 22.78 -1.41
N GLY A 251 1.46 23.46 -2.56
CA GLY A 251 2.75 23.73 -3.19
C GLY A 251 3.40 22.54 -3.90
N TYR A 252 2.63 21.50 -4.23
CA TYR A 252 3.09 20.34 -5.00
C TYR A 252 3.01 20.58 -6.51
N PHE A 253 2.09 21.44 -6.94
CA PHE A 253 1.87 21.77 -8.34
C PHE A 253 1.77 23.28 -8.53
N LYS A 254 2.13 23.77 -9.72
CA LYS A 254 1.85 25.14 -10.16
C LYS A 254 0.90 25.12 -11.35
N ALA A 255 -0.25 25.77 -11.23
CA ALA A 255 -1.16 25.94 -12.35
C ALA A 255 -0.73 27.13 -13.22
N HIS A 256 -0.31 26.85 -14.45
CA HIS A 256 0.02 27.90 -15.45
C HIS A 256 -1.20 28.35 -16.23
N SER A 257 -2.15 27.43 -16.44
CA SER A 257 -3.43 27.71 -17.08
C SER A 257 -4.47 26.67 -16.64
N LYS A 258 -5.71 26.79 -17.14
CA LYS A 258 -6.74 25.75 -16.93
C LYS A 258 -6.32 24.36 -17.42
N THR A 259 -5.29 24.28 -18.26
CA THR A 259 -4.88 23.07 -18.96
C THR A 259 -3.43 22.68 -18.81
N ARG A 260 -2.63 23.46 -18.09
CA ARG A 260 -1.21 23.17 -17.88
C ARG A 260 -0.88 23.32 -16.40
N LEU A 261 -0.49 22.21 -15.80
CA LEU A 261 0.19 22.17 -14.51
C LEU A 261 1.68 21.95 -14.71
N GLU A 262 2.45 22.43 -13.77
CA GLU A 262 3.83 22.05 -13.55
C GLU A 262 3.92 21.25 -12.25
N VAL A 263 4.65 20.14 -12.30
CA VAL A 263 5.00 19.32 -11.13
C VAL A 263 6.22 19.93 -10.46
N LEU A 264 6.07 20.33 -9.21
CA LEU A 264 7.12 21.01 -8.46
C LEU A 264 8.02 19.99 -7.72
N PRO A 265 9.29 20.33 -7.43
CA PRO A 265 10.22 19.46 -6.70
C PRO A 265 9.66 18.85 -5.39
N PRO A 266 8.83 19.56 -4.57
CA PRO A 266 8.21 18.96 -3.39
C PRO A 266 7.36 17.72 -3.70
N PHE A 267 6.66 17.68 -4.85
CA PHE A 267 5.86 16.51 -5.21
C PHE A 267 6.76 15.33 -5.59
N VAL A 268 7.82 15.60 -6.36
CA VAL A 268 8.82 14.60 -6.74
C VAL A 268 9.42 13.95 -5.49
N SER A 269 9.83 14.78 -4.52
CA SER A 269 10.36 14.32 -3.24
C SER A 269 9.33 13.49 -2.46
N LEU A 270 8.07 13.95 -2.39
CA LEU A 270 6.99 13.21 -1.74
C LEU A 270 6.79 11.81 -2.35
N VAL A 271 6.72 11.70 -3.68
CA VAL A 271 6.52 10.41 -4.36
C VAL A 271 7.72 9.48 -4.12
N LYS A 272 8.95 10.00 -4.25
CA LYS A 272 10.16 9.22 -3.98
C LYS A 272 10.21 8.73 -2.55
N ARG A 273 9.98 9.59 -1.56
CA ARG A 273 9.95 9.21 -0.14
C ARG A 273 8.86 8.19 0.15
N PHE A 274 7.65 8.39 -0.39
CA PHE A 274 6.56 7.43 -0.22
C PHE A 274 6.92 6.04 -0.74
N MET A 275 7.53 5.97 -1.92
CA MET A 275 7.92 4.69 -2.52
C MET A 275 9.12 4.06 -1.82
N ALA A 276 10.08 4.87 -1.36
CA ALA A 276 11.19 4.41 -0.55
C ALA A 276 10.70 3.79 0.78
N PHE A 277 9.76 4.43 1.47
CA PHE A 277 9.14 3.87 2.67
C PHE A 277 8.29 2.63 2.37
N SER A 278 7.52 2.62 1.29
CA SER A 278 6.72 1.45 0.90
C SER A 278 7.62 0.23 0.62
N PHE A 279 8.73 0.43 -0.10
CA PHE A 279 9.74 -0.61 -0.33
C PHE A 279 10.49 -0.99 0.94
N ALA A 280 10.85 -0.05 1.81
CA ALA A 280 11.48 -0.36 3.10
C ALA A 280 10.56 -1.22 3.98
N VAL A 281 9.29 -0.82 4.14
CA VAL A 281 8.27 -1.59 4.87
C VAL A 281 8.15 -3.00 4.29
N GLY A 282 8.05 -3.13 2.97
CA GLY A 282 7.96 -4.43 2.32
C GLY A 282 9.20 -5.29 2.46
N LEU A 283 10.40 -4.69 2.43
CA LEU A 283 11.66 -5.40 2.64
C LEU A 283 11.75 -5.96 4.06
N HIS A 284 11.47 -5.12 5.05
CA HIS A 284 11.48 -5.49 6.46
C HIS A 284 10.40 -6.54 6.76
N ALA A 285 9.21 -6.44 6.14
CA ALA A 285 8.17 -7.48 6.26
C ALA A 285 8.64 -8.85 5.73
N ILE A 286 9.42 -8.87 4.65
CA ILE A 286 9.98 -10.10 4.10
C ILE A 286 11.09 -10.64 5.01
N GLU A 287 12.00 -9.80 5.47
CA GLU A 287 13.13 -10.21 6.31
C GLU A 287 12.70 -10.72 7.68
N MET A 288 11.68 -10.12 8.30
CA MET A 288 11.18 -10.54 9.61
C MET A 288 10.20 -11.71 9.54
N GLY A 289 9.68 -12.01 8.35
CA GLY A 289 8.75 -13.11 8.12
C GLY A 289 9.41 -14.42 7.69
N ALA A 290 10.69 -14.36 7.31
CA ALA A 290 11.53 -15.50 6.93
C ALA A 290 12.08 -16.23 8.17
#